data_AF-A0A2V3HYJ6-F1
#
_entry.id   AF-A0A2V3HYJ6-F1
#
_cell.length_a   1.000
_cell.length_b   1.000
_cell.length_c   1.000
_cell.angle_alpha   90.00
_cell.angle_beta   90.00
_cell.angle_gamma   90.00
#
_symmetry.space_group_name_H-M   'P 1'
#
loop_
_entity.id
_entity.type
_entity.pdbx_description
1 polymer ?
#
loop_
_entity_poly.entity_id
_entity_poly.type
_entity_poly.pdbx_seq_one_letter_code
_entity_poly.pdbx_strand_id
1 'polypeptide(L)'
;MTDDVAGGESPLPGVDTSPTQGYPIWIERLFTIGLLVLAILLIPDALVQLEGLNRAIQLPLVYCGLPIAAIVAARLLQNILHRTWNRLKA
;
A
#
# COMPACT_ATOMS: atom_id res chain seq x y z
N MET A 1 45.83 3.86 -1.40
CA MET A 1 44.88 3.39 -0.38
C MET A 1 43.78 4.43 -0.33
N THR A 2 42.87 4.59 -1.31
CA THR A 2 42.06 3.63 -2.10
C THR A 2 41.33 2.63 -1.21
N ASP A 3 40.18 3.07 -0.70
CA ASP A 3 39.08 2.18 -0.32
C ASP A 3 37.89 2.52 -1.21
N ASP A 4 37.37 1.46 -1.81
CA ASP A 4 36.61 1.47 -3.05
C ASP A 4 35.18 1.99 -2.91
N VAL A 5 34.83 2.83 -3.88
CA VAL A 5 33.49 3.29 -4.20
C VAL A 5 32.60 2.07 -4.44
N ALA A 6 31.65 1.85 -3.52
CA ALA A 6 30.56 0.91 -3.71
C ALA A 6 29.92 1.18 -5.08
N GLY A 7 29.97 0.18 -5.96
CA GLY A 7 29.57 0.24 -7.36
C GLY A 7 28.23 0.93 -7.53
N GLY A 8 28.29 2.19 -7.96
CA GLY A 8 27.19 2.83 -8.66
C GLY A 8 27.03 2.09 -9.97
N GLU A 9 26.10 1.15 -9.97
CA GLU A 9 25.43 0.58 -11.13
C GLU A 9 25.28 1.66 -12.21
N SER A 10 26.15 1.59 -13.23
CA SER A 10 26.06 2.46 -14.40
C SER A 10 24.71 2.18 -15.06
N PRO A 11 23.75 3.13 -15.08
CA PRO A 11 22.47 2.88 -15.71
C PRO A 11 22.70 2.67 -17.21
N LEU A 12 22.08 1.63 -17.75
CA LEU A 12 22.15 1.28 -19.18
C LEU A 12 21.74 2.50 -20.03
N PRO A 13 22.54 2.88 -21.05
CA PRO A 13 22.22 4.02 -21.90
C PRO A 13 20.94 3.72 -22.68
N GLY A 14 19.90 4.54 -22.47
CA GLY A 14 18.58 4.38 -23.09
C GLY A 14 17.46 3.98 -22.13
N VAL A 15 17.76 3.70 -20.85
CA VAL A 15 16.73 3.68 -19.81
C VAL A 15 16.47 5.13 -19.41
N ASP A 16 15.25 5.61 -19.69
CA ASP A 16 14.73 6.84 -19.12
C ASP A 16 14.79 6.71 -17.59
N THR A 17 15.88 7.22 -17.00
CA THR A 17 16.06 7.40 -15.56
C THR A 17 15.40 8.68 -15.08
N SER A 18 14.50 9.27 -15.88
CA SER A 18 13.61 10.30 -15.37
C SER A 18 12.79 9.68 -14.24
N PRO A 19 12.95 10.14 -12.98
CA PRO A 19 12.05 9.71 -11.92
C PRO A 19 10.65 10.05 -12.40
N THR A 20 9.77 9.05 -12.55
CA THR A 20 8.39 9.20 -13.03
C THR A 20 7.80 10.50 -12.47
N GLN A 21 7.79 11.54 -13.31
CA GLN A 21 7.74 12.91 -12.82
C GLN A 21 6.31 13.20 -12.37
N GLY A 22 6.12 13.31 -11.06
CA GLY A 22 4.96 13.96 -10.46
C GLY A 22 3.86 13.07 -9.88
N TYR A 23 4.11 11.78 -9.62
CA TYR A 23 3.16 11.03 -8.77
C TYR A 23 3.55 11.18 -7.29
N PRO A 24 2.66 11.73 -6.43
CA PRO A 24 3.00 12.01 -5.04
C PRO A 24 3.01 10.72 -4.20
N ILE A 25 4.17 10.08 -4.12
CA ILE A 25 4.44 8.90 -3.27
C ILE A 25 4.06 9.12 -1.79
N TRP A 26 4.11 10.37 -1.33
CA TRP A 26 3.67 10.74 0.03
C TRP A 26 2.17 10.51 0.27
N ILE A 27 1.33 10.73 -0.75
CA ILE A 27 -0.11 10.49 -0.65
C ILE A 27 -0.38 9.00 -0.54
N GLU A 28 0.34 8.16 -1.30
CA GLU A 28 0.24 6.71 -1.18
C GLU A 28 0.52 6.23 0.24
N ARG A 29 1.61 6.71 0.84
CA ARG A 29 1.98 6.36 2.22
C ARG A 29 0.95 6.81 3.24
N LEU A 30 0.41 8.04 3.11
CA LEU A 30 -0.63 8.54 4.01
C LEU A 30 -1.91 7.69 3.91
N PHE A 31 -2.34 7.32 2.71
CA PHE A 31 -3.50 6.45 2.52
C PHE A 31 -3.27 5.05 3.07
N THR A 32 -2.10 4.45 2.83
CA THR A 32 -1.78 3.12 3.37
C THR A 32 -1.75 3.13 4.90
N ILE A 33 -1.11 4.12 5.52
CA ILE A 33 -1.06 4.24 6.98
C ILE A 33 -2.46 4.53 7.54
N GLY A 34 -3.21 5.45 6.94
CA GLY A 34 -4.57 5.78 7.36
C GLY A 34 -5.51 4.59 7.29
N LEU A 35 -5.47 3.82 6.20
CA LEU A 35 -6.26 2.60 6.05
C LEU A 35 -5.83 1.49 7.02
N LEU A 36 -4.52 1.39 7.32
CA LEU A 36 -4.03 0.44 8.31
C LEU A 36 -4.55 0.78 9.72
N VAL A 37 -4.49 2.04 10.11
CA VAL A 37 -5.05 2.51 11.40
C VAL A 37 -6.55 2.28 11.45
N LEU A 38 -7.27 2.58 10.35
CA LEU A 38 -8.70 2.33 10.26
C LEU A 38 -9.04 0.85 10.39
N ALA A 39 -8.27 -0.04 9.75
CA ALA A 39 -8.42 -1.48 9.94
C ALA A 39 -8.24 -1.86 11.40
N ILE A 40 -7.17 -1.41 12.06
CA ILE A 40 -6.96 -1.71 13.48
C ILE A 40 -8.16 -1.27 14.34
N LEU A 41 -8.74 -0.10 14.02
CA LEU A 41 -9.92 0.44 14.72
C LEU A 41 -11.20 -0.38 14.48
N LEU A 42 -11.31 -1.04 13.33
CA LEU A 42 -12.45 -1.87 12.92
C LEU A 42 -12.38 -3.31 13.45
N ILE A 43 -11.23 -3.75 13.99
CA ILE A 43 -11.07 -5.08 14.60
C ILE A 43 -12.17 -5.41 15.63
N PRO A 44 -12.46 -4.58 16.65
CA PRO A 44 -13.49 -4.89 17.65
C PRO A 44 -14.88 -5.00 17.05
N ASP A 45 -15.24 -4.13 16.09
CA ASP A 45 -16.52 -4.17 15.40
C ASP A 45 -16.67 -5.44 14.56
N ALA A 46 -15.61 -5.83 13.82
CA ALA A 46 -15.57 -7.08 13.07
C ALA A 46 -15.67 -8.32 13.97
N LEU A 47 -15.11 -8.28 15.17
CA LEU A 47 -15.24 -9.35 16.16
C LEU A 47 -16.69 -9.51 16.65
N VAL A 48 -17.43 -8.41 16.82
CA VAL A 48 -18.86 -8.44 17.20
C VAL A 48 -19.71 -8.95 16.03
N GLN A 49 -19.46 -8.50 14.81
CA GLN A 49 -20.23 -8.96 13.64
C GLN A 49 -20.04 -10.45 13.33
N LEU A 50 -18.88 -11.03 13.68
CA LEU A 50 -18.57 -12.44 13.44
C LEU A 50 -18.80 -13.34 14.66
N GLU A 51 -19.54 -12.90 15.69
CA GLU A 51 -19.75 -13.65 16.94
C GLU A 51 -20.40 -15.04 16.75
N GLY A 52 -21.07 -15.28 15.62
CA GLY A 52 -21.60 -16.60 15.23
C GLY A 52 -20.60 -17.55 14.54
N LEU A 53 -19.39 -17.09 14.24
CA LEU A 53 -18.34 -17.89 13.58
C LEU A 53 -17.44 -18.54 14.64
N ASN A 54 -16.95 -19.75 14.35
CA ASN A 54 -16.02 -20.42 15.26
C ASN A 54 -14.79 -19.53 15.54
N ARG A 55 -14.54 -19.24 16.83
CA ARG A 55 -13.44 -18.38 17.30
C ARG A 55 -12.07 -18.77 16.75
N ALA A 56 -11.84 -20.07 16.52
CA ALA A 56 -10.59 -20.59 15.96
C ALA A 56 -10.33 -20.11 14.51
N ILE A 57 -11.38 -19.81 13.75
CA ILE A 57 -11.31 -19.30 12.37
C ILE A 57 -11.48 -17.78 12.37
N GLN A 58 -12.37 -17.26 13.22
CA GLN A 58 -12.67 -15.84 13.34
C GLN A 58 -11.44 -15.01 13.70
N LEU A 59 -10.65 -15.44 14.70
CA LEU A 59 -9.46 -14.72 15.15
C LEU A 59 -8.42 -14.53 14.03
N PRO A 60 -7.91 -15.58 13.36
CA PRO A 60 -6.95 -15.40 12.27
C PRO A 60 -7.56 -14.65 11.09
N LEU A 61 -8.86 -14.82 10.81
CA LEU A 61 -9.53 -14.12 9.72
C LEU A 61 -9.63 -12.62 9.97
N VAL A 62 -10.00 -12.19 11.19
CA VAL A 62 -10.09 -10.76 11.53
C VAL A 62 -8.69 -10.15 11.68
N TYR A 63 -7.78 -10.82 12.38
CA TYR A 63 -6.44 -10.27 12.62
C TYR A 63 -5.56 -10.23 11.37
N CYS A 64 -5.66 -11.21 10.47
CA CYS A 64 -4.87 -11.23 9.24
C CYS A 64 -5.65 -10.68 8.04
N GLY A 65 -6.94 -11.02 7.90
CA GLY A 65 -7.74 -10.65 6.74
C GLY A 65 -8.05 -9.16 6.67
N LEU A 66 -8.33 -8.53 7.81
CA LEU A 66 -8.65 -7.10 7.86
C LEU A 66 -7.47 -6.19 7.46
N PRO A 67 -6.22 -6.37 7.96
CA PRO A 67 -5.08 -5.58 7.49
C PRO A 67 -4.72 -5.88 6.03
N ILE A 68 -4.85 -7.14 5.58
CA ILE A 68 -4.66 -7.47 4.15
C ILE A 68 -5.69 -6.74 3.29
N ALA A 69 -6.97 -6.76 3.69
CA ALA A 69 -8.04 -6.06 2.99
C ALA A 69 -7.80 -4.55 2.93
N ALA A 70 -7.31 -3.94 4.01
CA ALA A 70 -6.94 -2.52 4.03
C ALA A 70 -5.79 -2.19 3.08
N ILE A 71 -4.76 -3.04 3.00
CA ILE A 71 -3.65 -2.87 2.05
C ILE A 71 -4.17 -2.98 0.61
N VAL A 72 -5.00 -3.99 0.33
CA VAL A 72 -5.60 -4.19 -1.00
C VAL A 72 -6.48 -2.99 -1.38
N ALA A 73 -7.31 -2.50 -0.46
CA ALA A 73 -8.15 -1.32 -0.68
C ALA A 73 -7.29 -0.06 -0.93
N ALA A 74 -6.21 0.13 -0.17
CA ALA A 74 -5.27 1.23 -0.37
C ALA A 74 -4.65 1.17 -1.77
N ARG A 75 -4.18 0.00 -2.20
CA ARG A 75 -3.61 -0.23 -3.53
C ARG A 75 -4.65 0.00 -4.63
N LEU A 76 -5.88 -0.45 -4.44
CA LEU A 76 -6.95 -0.24 -5.41
C LEU A 76 -7.25 1.25 -5.58
N LEU A 77 -7.34 1.99 -4.47
CA LEU A 77 -7.60 3.42 -4.46
C LEU A 77 -6.48 4.20 -5.15
N GLN A 78 -5.22 3.84 -4.91
CA GLN A 78 -4.06 4.40 -5.60
C GLN A 78 -4.13 4.16 -7.11
N ASN A 79 -4.48 2.94 -7.52
CA ASN A 79 -4.58 2.58 -8.93
C ASN A 79 -5.70 3.34 -9.65
N ILE A 80 -6.84 3.52 -8.97
CA ILE A 80 -7.94 4.36 -9.46
C ILE A 80 -7.47 5.81 -9.56
N LEU A 81 -6.85 6.36 -8.53
CA LEU A 81 -6.36 7.74 -8.52
C LEU A 81 -5.37 8.00 -9.67
N HIS A 82 -4.44 7.07 -9.90
CA HIS A 82 -3.48 7.15 -11.01
C HIS A 82 -4.18 7.13 -12.38
N ARG A 83 -5.20 6.28 -12.56
CA ARG A 83 -6.02 6.26 -13.78
C ARG A 83 -6.82 7.53 -13.97
N THR A 84 -7.43 8.06 -12.91
CA THR A 84 -8.22 9.30 -12.96
C THR A 84 -7.33 10.50 -13.24
N TRP A 85 -6.14 10.57 -12.66
CA TRP A 85 -5.16 11.61 -12.95
C TRP A 85 -4.72 11.59 -14.41
N ASN A 86 -4.41 10.41 -14.96
CA ASN A 86 -4.07 10.27 -16.38
C ASN A 86 -5.24 10.64 -17.31
N ARG A 87 -6.49 10.39 -16.90
CA ARG A 87 -7.69 10.82 -17.62
C ARG A 87 -7.92 12.33 -17.58
N LEU A 88 -7.56 12.99 -16.48
CA LEU A 88 -7.70 14.45 -16.32
C LEU A 88 -6.60 15.24 -17.03
N LYS A 89 -5.44 14.60 -17.27
CA LYS A 89 -4.31 15.19 -17.98
C LYS A 89 -4.37 15.00 -19.51
N ALA A 90 -5.25 14.13 -19.99
CA ALA A 90 -5.51 13.84 -21.40
C ALA A 90 -6.68 14.68 -21.91
#